data_AF-A0A6J6YIU3-F1
#
_entry.id   AF-A0A6J6YIU3-F1
#
_cell.length_a   1.000
_cell.length_b   1.000
_cell.length_c   1.000
_cell.angle_alpha   90.00
_cell.angle_beta   90.00
_cell.angle_gamma   90.00
#
_symmetry.space_group_name_H-M   'P 1'
#
loop_
_entity.id
_entity.type
_entity.pdbx_description
1 polymer ?
#
loop_
_entity_poly.entity_id
_entity_poly.type
_entity_poly.pdbx_seq_one_letter_code
_entity_poly.pdbx_strand_id
1 'polypeptide(L)'
;MQAMKKMGSMSKLLGMLPGANSGAMKKQLENFDEGEIVRTQAIVQSMTPTERREPKILNGSRRLRIANGSGRSVKEVNSLVDRFSAAQKMMKTMRNGGSIPGLPAGMANSISAQQSAGLRKPLSKNLPKNLPNNLPNKKKSRSGNPAKRAQE
;
A
#
# COMPACT_ATOMS: atom_id res chain seq x y z
N MET A 1 -11.57 -8.78 8.70
CA MET A 1 -12.19 -9.77 7.79
C MET A 1 -13.72 -9.75 7.74
N GLN A 2 -14.42 -9.01 8.61
CA GLN A 2 -15.89 -8.82 8.51
C GLN A 2 -16.34 -8.10 7.23
N ALA A 3 -15.45 -7.32 6.60
CA ALA A 3 -15.71 -6.67 5.32
C ALA A 3 -15.90 -7.67 4.15
N MET A 4 -15.34 -8.89 4.23
CA MET A 4 -15.47 -9.89 3.18
C MET A 4 -16.83 -10.60 3.19
N LYS A 5 -17.44 -10.77 4.37
CA LYS A 5 -18.81 -11.32 4.48
C LYS A 5 -19.87 -10.37 3.89
N LYS A 6 -19.50 -9.10 3.67
CA LYS A 6 -20.30 -8.09 2.95
C LYS A 6 -20.07 -8.11 1.42
N MET A 7 -19.20 -8.97 0.88
CA MET A 7 -18.99 -9.07 -0.57
C MET A 7 -20.17 -9.69 -1.33
N GLY A 8 -20.95 -10.59 -0.71
CA GLY A 8 -22.16 -11.12 -1.34
C GLY A 8 -23.17 -10.01 -1.71
N SER A 9 -23.30 -8.99 -0.86
CA SER A 9 -24.09 -7.79 -1.17
C SER A 9 -23.42 -6.85 -2.17
N MET A 10 -22.08 -6.80 -2.19
CA MET A 10 -21.30 -5.92 -3.07
C MET A 10 -21.29 -6.44 -4.52
N SER A 11 -21.19 -7.75 -4.72
CA SER A 11 -21.21 -8.39 -6.05
C SER A 11 -22.55 -8.17 -6.76
N LYS A 12 -23.67 -8.23 -6.01
CA LYS A 12 -25.02 -7.94 -6.52
C LYS A 12 -25.21 -6.46 -6.90
N LEU A 13 -24.61 -5.54 -6.14
CA LEU A 13 -24.63 -4.09 -6.45
C LEU A 13 -23.74 -3.74 -7.65
N LEU A 14 -22.54 -4.34 -7.77
CA LEU A 14 -21.68 -4.17 -8.94
C LEU A 14 -22.33 -4.74 -10.22
N GLY A 15 -23.13 -5.80 -10.12
CA GLY A 15 -23.88 -6.34 -11.25
C GLY A 15 -24.98 -5.42 -11.81
N MET A 16 -25.38 -4.37 -11.08
CA MET A 16 -26.37 -3.38 -11.51
C MET A 16 -25.75 -2.09 -12.08
N LEU A 17 -24.41 -1.93 -12.02
CA LEU A 17 -23.71 -0.77 -12.57
C LEU A 17 -23.55 -0.91 -14.10
N PRO A 18 -24.08 0.03 -14.91
CA PRO A 18 -23.84 0.02 -16.36
C PRO A 18 -22.32 0.16 -16.63
N GLY A 19 -21.74 -0.80 -17.34
CA GLY A 19 -20.30 -0.89 -17.62
C GLY A 19 -19.53 -1.97 -16.84
N ALA A 20 -20.08 -2.50 -15.73
CA ALA A 20 -19.51 -3.65 -15.02
C ALA A 20 -19.72 -4.99 -15.76
N ASN A 21 -20.53 -5.00 -16.83
CA ASN A 21 -20.75 -6.13 -17.73
C ASN A 21 -19.66 -6.32 -18.80
N SER A 22 -18.50 -5.64 -18.71
CA SER A 22 -17.35 -6.06 -19.50
C SER A 22 -16.97 -7.48 -19.09
N GLY A 23 -17.16 -8.46 -19.99
CA GLY A 23 -17.02 -9.89 -19.67
C GLY A 23 -15.67 -10.27 -19.05
N ALA A 24 -14.65 -9.42 -19.17
CA ALA A 24 -13.36 -9.55 -18.51
C ALA A 24 -13.44 -9.35 -16.98
N MET A 25 -14.16 -8.33 -16.50
CA MET A 25 -14.25 -8.04 -15.06
C MET A 25 -15.19 -9.02 -14.34
N LYS A 26 -16.26 -9.44 -15.03
CA LYS A 26 -17.23 -10.43 -14.54
C LYS A 26 -16.57 -11.81 -14.34
N LYS A 27 -15.75 -12.26 -15.30
CA LYS A 27 -14.97 -13.51 -15.16
C LYS A 27 -13.94 -13.44 -14.04
N GLN A 28 -13.30 -12.30 -13.81
CA GLN A 28 -12.37 -12.15 -12.69
C GLN A 28 -13.08 -12.17 -11.33
N LEU A 29 -14.29 -11.61 -11.25
CA LEU A 29 -15.09 -11.61 -10.03
C LEU A 29 -15.78 -12.96 -9.76
N GLU A 30 -16.18 -13.70 -10.80
CA GLU A 30 -16.71 -15.06 -10.69
C GLU A 30 -15.61 -16.10 -10.36
N ASN A 31 -14.37 -15.87 -10.79
CA ASN A 31 -13.22 -16.69 -10.40
C ASN A 31 -12.72 -16.41 -8.98
N PHE A 32 -13.31 -15.45 -8.26
CA PHE A 32 -13.02 -15.22 -6.85
C PHE A 32 -13.76 -16.26 -6.01
N ASP A 33 -13.19 -17.47 -5.95
CA ASP A 33 -13.69 -18.54 -5.10
C ASP A 33 -13.56 -18.13 -3.62
N GLU A 34 -14.70 -18.05 -2.92
CA GLU A 34 -14.74 -17.79 -1.47
C GLU A 34 -13.99 -18.86 -0.68
N GLY A 35 -13.83 -20.06 -1.25
CA GLY A 35 -12.94 -21.10 -0.76
C GLY A 35 -11.50 -20.63 -0.66
N GLU A 36 -10.95 -19.93 -1.65
CA GLU A 36 -9.56 -19.46 -1.66
C GLU A 36 -9.26 -18.49 -0.51
N ILE A 37 -10.25 -17.68 -0.12
CA ILE A 37 -10.13 -16.77 1.02
C ILE A 37 -10.00 -17.56 2.32
N VAL A 38 -10.84 -18.57 2.52
CA VAL A 38 -10.79 -19.44 3.70
C VAL A 38 -9.46 -20.19 3.77
N ARG A 39 -8.96 -20.70 2.63
CA ARG A 39 -7.66 -21.39 2.54
C ARG A 39 -6.51 -20.47 2.91
N THR A 40 -6.49 -19.27 2.31
CA THR A 40 -5.48 -18.26 2.60
C THR A 40 -5.51 -17.84 4.06
N GLN A 41 -6.71 -17.65 4.62
CA GLN A 41 -6.90 -17.31 6.02
C GLN A 41 -6.34 -18.40 6.94
N ALA A 42 -6.62 -19.68 6.67
CA ALA A 42 -6.10 -20.79 7.46
C ALA A 42 -4.56 -20.83 7.45
N ILE A 43 -3.92 -20.60 6.31
CA ILE A 43 -2.45 -20.54 6.19
C ILE A 43 -1.90 -19.38 7.02
N VAL A 44 -2.46 -18.17 6.88
CA VAL A 44 -1.99 -16.98 7.59
C VAL A 44 -2.22 -17.07 9.10
N GLN A 45 -3.30 -17.72 9.54
CA GLN A 45 -3.58 -17.96 10.96
C GLN A 45 -2.61 -18.97 11.59
N SER A 46 -2.06 -19.88 10.78
CA SER A 46 -1.05 -20.87 11.23
C SER A 46 0.38 -20.31 11.32
N MET A 47 0.58 -19.05 10.92
CA MET A 47 1.84 -18.33 11.07
C MET A 47 1.95 -17.64 12.43
N THR A 48 3.17 -17.57 12.96
CA THR A 48 3.47 -16.74 14.12
C THR A 48 3.45 -15.24 13.76
N PRO A 49 3.25 -14.33 14.72
CA PRO A 49 3.28 -12.89 14.47
C PRO A 49 4.60 -12.39 13.85
N THR A 50 5.72 -13.04 14.14
CA THR A 50 7.02 -12.71 13.56
C THR A 50 7.09 -13.12 12.10
N GLU A 51 6.62 -14.31 11.76
CA GLU A 51 6.58 -14.79 10.36
C GLU A 51 5.63 -13.99 9.47
N ARG A 52 4.52 -13.48 10.02
CA ARG A 52 3.59 -12.60 9.28
C ARG A 52 4.19 -11.24 8.98
N ARG A 53 4.98 -10.69 9.91
CA ARG A 53 5.64 -9.38 9.75
C ARG A 53 6.82 -9.49 8.78
N GLU A 54 7.55 -10.60 8.85
CA GLU A 54 8.71 -10.83 8.03
C GLU A 54 8.68 -12.23 7.38
N PRO A 55 8.06 -12.36 6.19
CA PRO A 55 8.00 -13.64 5.48
C PRO A 55 9.36 -14.20 5.05
N LYS A 56 10.43 -13.39 5.09
CA LYS A 56 11.79 -13.81 4.72
C LYS A 56 12.38 -14.84 5.68
N ILE A 57 11.90 -14.91 6.92
CA ILE A 57 12.38 -15.88 7.91
C ILE A 57 11.82 -17.29 7.67
N LEU A 58 10.88 -17.46 6.73
CA LEU A 58 10.23 -18.72 6.41
C LEU A 58 11.16 -19.69 5.66
N ASN A 59 11.82 -20.55 6.42
CA ASN A 59 12.55 -21.71 5.91
C ASN A 59 11.64 -22.93 5.71
N GLY A 60 12.18 -24.04 5.17
CA GLY A 60 11.42 -25.26 4.89
C GLY A 60 10.72 -25.86 6.10
N SER A 61 11.38 -25.89 7.26
CA SER A 61 10.80 -26.40 8.51
C SER A 61 9.58 -25.57 8.97
N ARG A 62 9.68 -24.24 8.91
CA ARG A 62 8.55 -23.34 9.24
C ARG A 62 7.38 -23.52 8.27
N ARG A 63 7.67 -23.65 6.98
CA ARG A 63 6.64 -23.86 5.95
C ARG A 63 5.93 -25.22 6.12
N LEU A 64 6.66 -26.27 6.51
CA LEU A 64 6.09 -27.56 6.86
C LEU A 64 5.17 -27.46 8.08
N ARG A 65 5.60 -26.75 9.14
CA ARG A 65 4.77 -26.51 10.33
C ARG A 65 3.48 -25.76 9.98
N ILE A 66 3.56 -24.73 9.14
CA ILE A 66 2.40 -23.94 8.69
C ILE A 66 1.46 -24.80 7.84
N ALA A 67 2.01 -25.60 6.93
CA ALA A 67 1.24 -26.52 6.10
C ALA A 67 0.45 -27.51 6.97
N ASN A 68 1.11 -28.15 7.95
CA ASN A 68 0.47 -29.06 8.89
C ASN A 68 -0.60 -28.36 9.77
N GLY A 69 -0.31 -27.15 10.26
CA GLY A 69 -1.25 -26.38 11.09
C GLY A 69 -2.48 -25.86 10.35
N SER A 70 -2.37 -25.65 9.04
CA SER A 70 -3.48 -25.16 8.19
C SER A 70 -4.22 -26.27 7.44
N GLY A 71 -3.75 -27.52 7.51
CA GLY A 71 -4.26 -28.64 6.73
C GLY A 71 -4.04 -28.45 5.23
N ARG A 72 -2.91 -27.85 4.84
CA ARG A 72 -2.56 -27.51 3.45
C ARG A 72 -1.23 -28.10 3.04
N SER A 73 -0.98 -28.12 1.73
CA SER A 73 0.30 -28.54 1.20
C SER A 73 1.37 -27.45 1.35
N VAL A 74 2.63 -27.87 1.44
CA VAL A 74 3.77 -26.93 1.43
C VAL A 74 3.82 -26.09 0.14
N LYS A 75 3.33 -26.64 -0.98
CA LYS A 75 3.25 -25.94 -2.27
C LYS A 75 2.29 -24.75 -2.24
N GLU A 76 1.14 -24.90 -1.58
CA GLU A 76 0.18 -23.80 -1.37
C GLU A 76 0.79 -22.70 -0.49
N VAL A 77 1.49 -23.08 0.58
CA VAL A 77 2.20 -22.13 1.44
C VAL A 77 3.28 -21.36 0.65
N ASN A 78 4.06 -22.06 -0.19
CA ASN A 78 5.06 -21.42 -1.06
C ASN A 78 4.41 -20.42 -2.02
N SER A 79 3.37 -20.85 -2.71
CA SER A 79 2.65 -20.02 -3.68
C SER A 79 2.10 -18.75 -3.03
N LEU A 80 1.57 -18.84 -1.81
CA LEU A 80 1.09 -17.66 -1.08
C LEU A 80 2.23 -16.70 -0.74
N VAL A 81 3.35 -17.21 -0.24
CA VAL A 81 4.53 -16.40 0.12
C VAL A 81 5.12 -15.71 -1.11
N ASP A 82 5.14 -16.38 -2.24
CA ASP A 82 5.67 -15.83 -3.50
C ASP A 82 4.77 -14.72 -4.05
N ARG A 83 3.44 -14.94 -4.08
CA ARG A 83 2.45 -13.92 -4.44
C ARG A 83 2.53 -12.70 -3.54
N PHE A 84 2.68 -12.91 -2.22
CA PHE A 84 2.84 -11.82 -1.26
C PHE A 84 4.14 -11.06 -1.48
N SER A 85 5.25 -11.76 -1.72
CA SER A 85 6.55 -11.14 -1.97
C SER A 85 6.56 -10.31 -3.26
N ALA A 86 5.89 -10.78 -4.31
CA ALA A 86 5.69 -10.01 -5.54
C ALA A 86 4.85 -8.75 -5.29
N ALA A 87 3.73 -8.88 -4.58
CA ALA A 87 2.89 -7.74 -4.21
C ALA A 87 3.65 -6.72 -3.34
N GLN A 88 4.44 -7.18 -2.37
CA GLN A 88 5.25 -6.32 -1.52
C GLN A 88 6.30 -5.54 -2.32
N LYS A 89 6.95 -6.18 -3.31
CA LYS A 89 7.89 -5.52 -4.22
C LYS A 89 7.19 -4.42 -5.02
N MET A 90 6.03 -4.73 -5.61
CA MET A 90 5.25 -3.76 -6.38
C MET A 90 4.81 -2.56 -5.52
N MET A 91 4.27 -2.82 -4.32
CA MET A 91 3.87 -1.76 -3.38
C MET A 91 5.05 -0.89 -2.96
N LYS A 92 6.23 -1.48 -2.74
CA LYS A 92 7.45 -0.74 -2.42
C LYS A 92 7.90 0.14 -3.58
N THR A 93 7.88 -0.37 -4.81
CA THR A 93 8.21 0.40 -6.01
C THR A 93 7.25 1.58 -6.21
N MET A 94 5.94 1.34 -6.06
CA MET A 94 4.93 2.38 -6.19
C MET A 94 5.07 3.47 -5.10
N ARG A 95 5.31 3.07 -3.84
CA ARG A 95 5.55 4.02 -2.74
C ARG A 95 6.80 4.88 -2.96
N ASN A 96 7.82 4.31 -3.61
CA ASN A 96 9.06 5.01 -3.90
C ASN A 96 8.98 5.88 -5.18
N GLY A 97 7.78 6.06 -5.76
CA GLY A 97 7.58 6.86 -6.98
C GLY A 97 8.06 6.16 -8.27
N GLY A 98 8.34 4.85 -8.21
CA GLY A 98 8.74 4.07 -9.38
C GLY A 98 7.55 3.68 -10.25
N SER A 99 7.73 3.73 -11.56
CA SER A 99 6.78 3.20 -12.53
C SER A 99 6.60 1.68 -12.35
N ILE A 100 5.36 1.20 -12.44
CA ILE A 100 5.06 -0.24 -12.44
C ILE A 100 5.58 -0.81 -13.77
N PRO A 101 6.43 -1.86 -13.76
CA PRO A 101 6.84 -2.54 -14.99
C PRO A 101 5.61 -3.01 -15.78
N GLY A 102 5.44 -2.50 -17.02
CA GLY A 102 4.30 -2.79 -17.87
C GLY A 102 3.20 -1.70 -17.92
N LEU A 103 3.30 -0.64 -17.12
CA LEU A 103 2.46 0.56 -17.27
C LEU A 103 3.31 1.76 -17.74
N PRO A 104 2.90 2.48 -18.80
CA PRO A 104 3.60 3.67 -19.25
C PRO A 104 3.53 4.77 -18.18
N ALA A 105 4.69 5.37 -17.89
CA ALA A 105 4.89 6.40 -16.87
C ALA A 105 4.04 7.68 -17.06
N GLY A 106 3.35 7.83 -18.20
CA GLY A 106 2.48 8.97 -18.50
C GLY A 106 1.08 8.94 -17.85
N MET A 107 0.61 7.80 -17.35
CA MET A 107 -0.74 7.68 -16.76
C MET A 107 -0.80 8.02 -15.25
N ALA A 108 0.33 7.93 -14.55
CA ALA A 108 0.38 8.27 -13.12
C ALA A 108 0.28 9.80 -12.87
N ASN A 109 0.78 10.60 -13.82
CA ASN A 109 0.71 12.06 -13.75
C ASN A 109 -0.64 12.63 -14.16
N SER A 110 -1.51 11.89 -14.84
CA SER A 110 -2.86 12.38 -15.21
C SER A 110 -3.88 12.26 -14.08
N ILE A 111 -3.70 11.31 -13.16
CA ILE A 111 -4.57 11.18 -11.97
C ILE A 111 -4.24 12.26 -10.93
N SER A 112 -2.97 12.66 -10.79
CA SER A 112 -2.58 13.77 -9.90
C SER A 112 -2.82 15.16 -10.52
N ALA A 113 -2.78 15.29 -11.85
CA ALA A 113 -2.99 16.57 -12.53
C ALA A 113 -4.47 17.00 -12.61
N GLN A 114 -5.44 16.08 -12.57
CA GLN A 114 -6.85 16.45 -12.72
C GLN A 114 -7.53 16.90 -11.42
N GLN A 115 -6.90 16.75 -10.25
CA GLN A 115 -7.39 17.31 -8.97
C GLN A 115 -6.62 18.55 -8.47
N SER A 116 -5.60 19.02 -9.20
CA SER A 116 -4.89 20.27 -8.83
C SER A 116 -5.19 21.46 -9.75
N ALA A 117 -5.96 21.27 -10.82
CA ALA A 117 -6.34 22.33 -11.76
C ALA A 117 -7.65 23.01 -11.32
N GLY A 118 -7.63 23.76 -10.22
CA GLY A 118 -8.82 24.54 -9.87
C GLY A 118 -8.95 25.23 -8.53
N LEU A 119 -7.89 25.70 -7.84
CA LEU A 119 -8.07 26.73 -6.79
C LEU A 119 -6.79 27.43 -6.30
N ARG A 120 -6.04 28.14 -7.16
CA ARG A 120 -5.02 29.09 -6.68
C ARG A 120 -5.11 30.42 -7.44
N LYS A 121 -6.05 31.25 -7.02
CA LYS A 121 -6.12 32.68 -7.37
C LYS A 121 -5.08 33.42 -6.52
N PRO A 122 -4.25 34.32 -7.07
CA PRO A 122 -3.29 35.08 -6.27
C PRO A 122 -4.02 36.29 -5.66
N LEU A 123 -4.34 36.25 -4.36
CA LEU A 123 -4.87 37.43 -3.67
C LEU A 123 -3.72 38.19 -3.01
N SER A 124 -3.36 39.28 -3.68
CA SER A 124 -2.55 40.37 -3.20
C SER A 124 -3.30 41.20 -2.14
N LYS A 125 -2.52 41.75 -1.21
CA LYS A 125 -2.73 42.98 -0.43
C LYS A 125 -3.54 42.93 0.88
N ASN A 126 -2.87 43.46 1.92
CA ASN A 126 -3.36 44.05 3.17
C ASN A 126 -3.68 43.11 4.35
N LEU A 127 -2.72 43.00 5.27
CA LEU A 127 -2.97 42.70 6.69
C LEU A 127 -2.18 43.70 7.57
N PRO A 128 -2.80 44.32 8.59
CA PRO A 128 -2.22 45.40 9.36
C PRO A 128 -1.09 44.95 10.31
N LYS A 129 -0.08 45.82 10.45
CA LYS A 129 0.95 45.78 11.49
C LYS A 129 0.29 46.09 12.84
N ASN A 130 0.35 45.15 13.78
CA ASN A 130 0.64 45.38 15.20
C ASN A 130 0.35 44.10 16.01
N LEU A 131 1.39 43.36 16.39
CA LEU A 131 1.37 42.47 17.55
C LEU A 131 2.75 42.55 18.26
N PRO A 132 2.78 42.65 19.60
CA PRO A 132 3.99 42.96 20.36
C PRO A 132 5.02 41.82 20.41
N ASN A 133 6.29 42.23 20.41
CA ASN A 133 7.48 41.41 20.56
C ASN A 133 7.47 40.63 21.89
N ASN A 134 7.36 39.30 21.82
CA ASN A 134 8.08 38.44 22.76
C ASN A 134 8.26 37.02 22.18
N LEU A 135 9.38 36.78 21.49
CA LEU A 135 9.86 35.44 21.17
C LEU A 135 11.21 35.22 21.86
N PRO A 136 11.40 34.13 22.63
CA PRO A 136 12.70 33.79 23.19
C PRO A 136 13.67 33.37 22.07
N ASN A 137 14.89 33.85 22.22
CA ASN A 137 16.02 33.82 21.30
C ASN A 137 16.30 32.42 20.71
N LYS A 138 16.05 32.24 19.40
CA LYS A 138 16.30 30.99 18.66
C LYS A 138 17.80 30.87 18.37
N LYS A 139 18.53 30.10 19.18
CA LYS A 139 19.94 29.76 18.95
C LYS A 139 20.11 29.14 17.54
N LYS A 140 20.93 29.79 16.70
CA LYS A 140 21.33 29.33 15.37
C LYS A 140 21.94 27.93 15.46
N SER A 141 21.37 26.97 14.73
CA SER A 141 21.95 25.65 14.52
C SER A 141 23.28 25.79 13.78
N ARG A 142 24.37 25.35 14.41
CA ARG A 142 25.71 25.29 13.81
C ARG A 142 25.70 24.32 12.63
N SER A 143 26.16 24.76 11.47
CA SER A 143 26.28 23.93 10.27
C SER A 143 27.30 22.80 10.50
N GLY A 144 26.93 21.56 10.17
CA GLY A 144 27.79 20.37 10.28
C GLY A 144 28.91 20.28 9.25
N ASN A 145 29.43 21.41 8.75
CA ASN A 145 30.54 21.46 7.80
C ASN A 145 31.84 21.84 8.53
N PRO A 146 32.84 20.93 8.64
CA PRO A 146 34.08 21.15 9.38
C PRO A 146 34.91 22.35 8.90
N ALA A 147 34.85 22.66 7.60
CA ALA A 147 35.65 23.73 7.00
C ALA A 147 35.29 25.15 7.51
N LYS A 148 34.06 25.36 8.00
CA LYS A 148 33.61 26.67 8.50
C LYS A 148 33.89 26.93 9.98
N ARG A 149 34.41 25.95 10.73
CA ARG A 149 34.71 26.11 12.17
C ARG A 149 36.07 26.77 12.43
N ALA A 150 37.01 26.68 11.50
CA ALA A 150 38.39 27.16 11.68
C ALA A 150 38.56 28.67 11.39
N GLN A 151 37.49 29.39 11.06
CA GLN A 151 37.51 30.80 10.64
C GLN A 151 36.71 31.73 11.56
N GLU A 152 36.16 31.23 12.68
CA GLU A 152 35.48 32.02 13.73
C GLU A 152 36.29 32.05 15.03
#